data_AF-A0A1E5QGN9-F1
#
_entry.id   AF-A0A1E5QGN9-F1
#
_cell.length_a   1.000
_cell.length_b   1.000
_cell.length_c   1.000
_cell.angle_alpha   90.00
_cell.angle_beta   90.00
_cell.angle_gamma   90.00
#
_symmetry.space_group_name_H-M   'P 1'
#
loop_
_entity.id
_entity.type
_entity.pdbx_description
1 polymer ?
#
loop_
_entity_poly.entity_id
_entity_poly.type
_entity_poly.pdbx_seq_one_letter_code
_entity_poly.pdbx_strand_id
1 'polypeptide(L)'
;MFNATELLIDKFVQQLKEGYRRTYGGWKHDYEDIIGWAGNMALENIANSDALYHNVEHTILVTLVGQEVLRGRHIREGGVSCEDWLHYIISLLCHDIGYVKGVCRQDCDGLYATGKDGAMVSLPPGATDASLTPYHVDRGKLFIDERFGGHKLIDAEIIKRNIELTRFPVPKDSDHRATINYPGLVRAADLIGQLSDPRYLQKISALFYEFEETGANKTLGYRHPGDLRQNYSRFYWNGVYPYIQEALSYLGLTQEGKQIIANLYANVFRVEHEQSSSQLGAA
;
A
#
# COMPACT_ATOMS: atom_id res chain seq x y z
N MET A 1 -19.53 20.42 10.43
CA MET A 1 -18.14 20.07 10.79
C MET A 1 -17.40 19.83 9.48
N PHE A 2 -16.20 20.36 9.28
CA PHE A 2 -15.43 20.09 8.06
C PHE A 2 -14.72 18.74 8.20
N ASN A 3 -15.00 17.79 7.30
CA ASN A 3 -14.43 16.44 7.32
C ASN A 3 -13.48 16.27 6.13
N ALA A 4 -12.17 16.40 6.37
CA ALA A 4 -11.16 16.27 5.32
C ALA A 4 -11.07 14.84 4.77
N THR A 5 -11.33 13.83 5.61
CA THR A 5 -11.27 12.41 5.25
C THR A 5 -12.33 12.08 4.21
N GLU A 6 -13.57 12.52 4.44
CA GLU A 6 -14.69 12.33 3.49
C GLU A 6 -14.37 12.90 2.10
N LEU A 7 -13.82 14.12 2.05
CA LEU A 7 -13.42 14.75 0.78
C LEU A 7 -12.33 13.97 0.03
N LEU A 8 -11.38 13.38 0.76
CA LEU A 8 -10.33 12.53 0.18
C LEU A 8 -10.92 11.23 -0.37
N ILE A 9 -11.78 10.56 0.40
CA ILE A 9 -12.45 9.31 0.02
C ILE A 9 -13.29 9.54 -1.25
N ASP A 10 -14.16 10.55 -1.24
CA ASP A 10 -15.02 10.88 -2.38
C ASP A 10 -14.22 11.13 -3.66
N LYS A 11 -13.15 11.94 -3.55
CA LYS A 11 -12.32 12.28 -4.70
C LYS A 11 -11.58 11.06 -5.23
N PHE A 12 -11.04 10.24 -4.34
CA PHE A 12 -10.33 9.02 -4.70
C PHE A 12 -11.25 8.00 -5.37
N VAL A 13 -12.45 7.78 -4.84
CA VAL A 13 -13.43 6.87 -5.44
C VAL A 13 -13.78 7.29 -6.87
N GLN A 14 -13.93 8.60 -7.13
CA GLN A 14 -14.10 9.10 -8.49
C GLN A 14 -12.92 8.73 -9.40
N GLN A 15 -11.67 8.87 -8.90
CA GLN A 15 -10.47 8.52 -9.67
C GLN A 15 -10.35 7.03 -9.99
N LEU A 16 -10.81 6.15 -9.09
CA LEU A 16 -10.86 4.71 -9.35
C LEU A 16 -11.84 4.38 -10.49
N LYS A 17 -13.04 4.94 -10.42
CA LYS A 17 -14.07 4.76 -11.44
C LYS A 17 -13.63 5.31 -12.79
N GLU A 18 -13.01 6.50 -12.80
CA GLU A 18 -12.42 7.08 -14.00
C GLU A 18 -11.31 6.20 -14.59
N GLY A 19 -10.44 5.62 -13.75
CA GLY A 19 -9.38 4.71 -14.21
C GLY A 19 -9.92 3.48 -14.93
N TYR A 20 -10.95 2.85 -14.37
CA TYR A 20 -11.66 1.75 -15.01
C TYR A 20 -12.27 2.18 -16.35
N ARG A 21 -13.04 3.28 -16.35
CA ARG A 21 -13.73 3.79 -17.55
C ARG A 21 -12.77 4.22 -18.66
N ARG A 22 -11.62 4.81 -18.32
CA ARG A 22 -10.58 5.17 -19.30
C ARG A 22 -9.95 3.94 -19.96
N THR A 23 -9.94 2.80 -19.27
CA THR A 23 -9.33 1.56 -19.76
C THR A 23 -10.33 0.73 -20.58
N TYR A 24 -11.57 0.58 -20.10
CA TYR A 24 -12.56 -0.34 -20.68
C TYR A 24 -13.79 0.34 -21.29
N GLY A 25 -13.89 1.67 -21.22
CA GLY A 25 -15.09 2.40 -21.61
C GLY A 25 -16.28 2.00 -20.73
N GLY A 26 -17.42 1.66 -21.35
CA GLY A 26 -18.62 1.19 -20.66
C GLY A 26 -18.73 -0.34 -20.53
N TRP A 27 -17.68 -1.10 -20.87
CA TRP A 27 -17.71 -2.56 -20.80
C TRP A 27 -17.73 -3.04 -19.34
N LYS A 28 -18.65 -3.96 -19.01
CA LYS A 28 -18.89 -4.44 -17.64
C LYS A 28 -18.97 -3.29 -16.61
N HIS A 29 -19.86 -2.34 -16.85
CA HIS A 29 -19.99 -1.14 -16.02
C HIS A 29 -20.28 -1.44 -14.54
N ASP A 30 -20.92 -2.57 -14.25
CA ASP A 30 -21.12 -3.09 -12.89
C ASP A 30 -19.80 -3.21 -12.11
N TYR A 31 -18.68 -3.49 -12.77
CA TYR A 31 -17.37 -3.59 -12.11
C TYR A 31 -16.84 -2.21 -11.69
N GLU A 32 -17.14 -1.16 -12.47
CA GLU A 32 -16.83 0.22 -12.10
C GLU A 32 -17.50 0.60 -10.77
N ASP A 33 -18.78 0.22 -10.61
CA ASP A 33 -19.54 0.49 -9.39
C ASP A 33 -19.07 -0.36 -8.21
N ILE A 34 -18.74 -1.63 -8.43
CA ILE A 34 -18.16 -2.50 -7.38
C ILE A 34 -16.81 -1.94 -6.91
N ILE A 35 -15.95 -1.47 -7.82
CA ILE A 35 -14.68 -0.83 -7.46
C ILE A 35 -14.93 0.42 -6.60
N GLY A 36 -15.89 1.26 -7.00
CA GLY A 36 -16.22 2.46 -6.22
C GLY A 36 -16.76 2.15 -4.83
N TRP A 37 -17.59 1.10 -4.70
CA TRP A 37 -18.06 0.62 -3.41
C TRP A 37 -16.92 0.03 -2.56
N ALA A 38 -16.05 -0.78 -3.15
CA ALA A 38 -14.90 -1.35 -2.46
C ALA A 38 -13.93 -0.26 -1.96
N GLY A 39 -13.75 0.80 -2.75
CA GLY A 39 -12.95 1.98 -2.37
C GLY A 39 -13.49 2.68 -1.13
N ASN A 40 -14.79 2.97 -1.09
CA ASN A 40 -15.45 3.53 0.10
C ASN A 40 -15.29 2.58 1.29
N MET A 41 -15.62 1.30 1.10
CA MET A 41 -15.59 0.31 2.16
C MET A 41 -14.20 0.19 2.80
N ALA A 42 -13.15 0.09 2.00
CA ALA A 42 -11.78 -0.01 2.51
C ALA A 42 -11.37 1.26 3.26
N LEU A 43 -11.57 2.44 2.65
CA LEU A 43 -11.10 3.69 3.26
C LEU A 43 -11.90 4.11 4.49
N GLU A 44 -13.20 3.80 4.57
CA GLU A 44 -13.98 4.02 5.80
C GLU A 44 -13.46 3.16 6.96
N ASN A 45 -13.03 1.93 6.69
CA ASN A 45 -12.39 1.10 7.72
C ASN A 45 -11.01 1.67 8.11
N ILE A 46 -10.17 2.00 7.12
CA ILE A 46 -8.82 2.53 7.36
C ILE A 46 -8.86 3.90 8.05
N ALA A 47 -9.90 4.71 7.82
CA ALA A 47 -10.11 5.98 8.49
C ALA A 47 -10.31 5.86 10.01
N ASN A 48 -10.67 4.67 10.51
CA ASN A 48 -10.80 4.40 11.94
C ASN A 48 -9.48 3.94 12.59
N SER A 49 -8.42 3.74 11.81
CA SER A 49 -7.10 3.38 12.33
C SER A 49 -6.42 4.55 13.02
N ASP A 50 -5.74 4.28 14.14
CA ASP A 50 -4.85 5.21 14.81
C ASP A 50 -3.36 5.00 14.44
N ALA A 51 -3.07 4.19 13.41
CA ALA A 51 -1.75 4.10 12.79
C ALA A 51 -1.35 5.44 12.14
N LEU A 52 -0.11 5.87 12.38
CA LEU A 52 0.36 7.20 11.99
C LEU A 52 0.66 7.32 10.48
N TYR A 53 1.21 6.28 9.87
CA TYR A 53 1.68 6.25 8.49
C TYR A 53 0.80 5.38 7.59
N HIS A 54 0.50 4.14 8.00
CA HIS A 54 -0.34 3.21 7.22
C HIS A 54 -1.82 3.58 7.36
N ASN A 55 -2.21 4.65 6.67
CA ASN A 55 -3.49 5.34 6.81
C ASN A 55 -4.20 5.55 5.45
N VAL A 56 -5.29 6.34 5.45
CA VAL A 56 -6.10 6.64 4.27
C VAL A 56 -5.26 7.20 3.12
N GLU A 57 -4.35 8.14 3.40
CA GLU A 57 -3.55 8.79 2.37
C GLU A 57 -2.54 7.81 1.75
N HIS A 58 -1.90 6.96 2.56
CA HIS A 58 -1.02 5.92 2.07
C HIS A 58 -1.77 4.96 1.13
N THR A 59 -2.94 4.47 1.57
CA THR A 59 -3.75 3.53 0.77
C THR A 59 -4.21 4.14 -0.55
N ILE A 60 -4.59 5.42 -0.56
CA ILE A 60 -4.93 6.15 -1.79
C ILE A 60 -3.74 6.17 -2.75
N LEU A 61 -2.55 6.55 -2.27
CA LEU A 61 -1.36 6.68 -3.11
C LEU A 61 -0.93 5.33 -3.70
N VAL A 62 -0.89 4.28 -2.88
CA VAL A 62 -0.60 2.91 -3.32
C VAL A 62 -1.57 2.46 -4.39
N THR A 63 -2.88 2.69 -4.17
CA THR A 63 -3.90 2.24 -5.12
C THR A 63 -3.84 2.99 -6.44
N LEU A 64 -3.63 4.31 -6.42
CA LEU A 64 -3.52 5.10 -7.66
C LEU A 64 -2.26 4.76 -8.46
N VAL A 65 -1.13 4.52 -7.79
CA VAL A 65 0.08 4.01 -8.45
C VAL A 65 -0.18 2.65 -9.08
N GLY A 66 -0.79 1.72 -8.33
CA GLY A 66 -1.10 0.40 -8.84
C GLY A 66 -2.06 0.43 -10.02
N GLN A 67 -3.06 1.30 -10.00
CA GLN A 67 -3.97 1.52 -11.12
C GLN A 67 -3.22 1.94 -12.39
N GLU A 68 -2.27 2.86 -12.29
CA GLU A 68 -1.46 3.29 -13.44
C GLU A 68 -0.45 2.22 -13.89
N VAL A 69 0.12 1.44 -12.96
CA VAL A 69 0.93 0.25 -13.31
C VAL A 69 0.11 -0.73 -14.14
N LEU A 70 -1.11 -1.04 -13.69
CA LEU A 70 -1.98 -2.01 -14.37
C LEU A 70 -2.45 -1.49 -15.73
N ARG A 71 -2.76 -0.20 -15.84
CA ARG A 71 -3.06 0.47 -17.11
C ARG A 71 -1.87 0.41 -18.06
N GLY A 72 -0.66 0.72 -17.59
CA GLY A 72 0.56 0.59 -18.38
C GLY A 72 0.79 -0.83 -18.88
N ARG A 73 0.52 -1.83 -18.03
CA ARG A 73 0.56 -3.24 -18.44
C ARG A 73 -0.42 -3.56 -19.53
N HIS A 74 -1.68 -3.14 -19.39
CA HIS A 74 -2.68 -3.33 -20.44
C HIS A 74 -2.28 -2.65 -21.76
N ILE A 75 -1.68 -1.46 -21.72
CA ILE A 75 -1.17 -0.77 -22.92
C ILE A 75 -0.05 -1.57 -23.60
N ARG A 76 0.90 -2.11 -22.82
CA ARG A 76 2.08 -2.80 -23.36
C ARG A 76 1.78 -4.22 -23.84
N GLU A 77 1.00 -4.96 -23.06
CA GLU A 77 0.81 -6.41 -23.22
C GLU A 77 -0.60 -6.77 -23.69
N GLY A 78 -1.58 -5.89 -23.51
CA GLY A 78 -2.99 -6.24 -23.59
C GLY A 78 -3.40 -7.21 -22.47
N GLY A 79 -4.54 -7.88 -22.66
CA GLY A 79 -4.90 -9.07 -21.88
C GLY A 79 -5.35 -8.87 -20.43
N VAL A 80 -5.17 -7.69 -19.82
CA VAL A 80 -5.76 -7.40 -18.50
C VAL A 80 -7.28 -7.34 -18.63
N SER A 81 -7.99 -8.35 -18.12
CA SER A 81 -9.45 -8.41 -18.12
C SER A 81 -10.07 -7.48 -17.07
N CYS A 82 -11.38 -7.23 -17.17
CA CYS A 82 -12.12 -6.47 -16.15
C CYS A 82 -12.05 -7.17 -14.79
N GLU A 83 -12.11 -8.50 -14.77
CA GLU A 83 -11.92 -9.32 -13.59
C GLU A 83 -10.53 -9.12 -12.99
N ASP A 84 -9.46 -9.20 -13.79
CA ASP A 84 -8.10 -8.93 -13.30
C ASP A 84 -8.01 -7.55 -12.66
N TRP A 85 -8.58 -6.54 -13.32
CA TRP A 85 -8.62 -5.17 -12.81
C TRP A 85 -9.37 -5.06 -11.48
N LEU A 86 -10.57 -5.65 -11.41
CA LEU A 86 -11.39 -5.65 -10.19
C LEU A 86 -10.63 -6.24 -9.01
N HIS A 87 -10.09 -7.46 -9.14
CA HIS A 87 -9.39 -8.12 -8.05
C HIS A 87 -8.10 -7.39 -7.68
N TYR A 88 -7.36 -6.89 -8.68
CA TYR A 88 -6.14 -6.14 -8.46
C TYR A 88 -6.38 -4.84 -7.69
N ILE A 89 -7.41 -4.05 -8.05
CA ILE A 89 -7.78 -2.83 -7.32
C ILE A 89 -8.25 -3.16 -5.90
N ILE A 90 -9.08 -4.19 -5.69
CA ILE A 90 -9.49 -4.59 -4.33
C ILE A 90 -8.29 -5.03 -3.49
N SER A 91 -7.30 -5.69 -4.10
CA SER A 91 -6.06 -6.08 -3.42
C SER A 91 -5.28 -4.86 -2.92
N LEU A 92 -5.13 -3.83 -3.75
CA LEU A 92 -4.47 -2.58 -3.36
C LEU A 92 -5.25 -1.84 -2.27
N LEU A 93 -6.58 -1.78 -2.38
CA LEU A 93 -7.42 -1.15 -1.37
C LEU A 93 -7.31 -1.83 0.00
N CYS A 94 -7.07 -3.14 0.01
CA CYS A 94 -7.08 -3.95 1.23
C CYS A 94 -5.68 -4.39 1.69
N HIS A 95 -4.59 -3.94 1.08
CA HIS A 95 -3.24 -4.44 1.41
C HIS A 95 -2.87 -4.20 2.89
N ASP A 96 -3.27 -3.05 3.42
CA ASP A 96 -3.02 -2.64 4.82
C ASP A 96 -4.26 -2.68 5.71
N ILE A 97 -5.39 -3.21 5.22
CA ILE A 97 -6.65 -3.23 5.99
C ILE A 97 -6.49 -3.98 7.32
N GLY A 98 -5.55 -4.94 7.38
CA GLY A 98 -5.28 -5.72 8.57
C GLY A 98 -4.58 -4.96 9.71
N TYR A 99 -4.13 -3.71 9.50
CA TYR A 99 -3.71 -2.84 10.60
C TYR A 99 -4.89 -2.46 11.50
N VAL A 100 -6.08 -2.29 10.92
CA VAL A 100 -7.24 -1.71 11.59
C VAL A 100 -7.70 -2.63 12.74
N LYS A 101 -7.70 -2.14 13.98
CA LYS A 101 -8.33 -2.85 15.11
C LYS A 101 -9.85 -2.90 14.92
N GLY A 102 -10.47 -4.05 15.23
CA GLY A 102 -11.92 -4.23 15.11
C GLY A 102 -12.39 -4.60 13.70
N VAL A 103 -11.48 -4.73 12.73
CA VAL A 103 -11.81 -5.02 11.34
C VAL A 103 -12.17 -6.50 11.10
N CYS A 104 -11.56 -7.40 11.88
CA CYS A 104 -11.85 -8.84 11.83
C CYS A 104 -12.95 -9.18 12.83
N ARG A 105 -13.85 -10.12 12.51
CA ARG A 105 -15.01 -10.47 13.35
C ARG A 105 -14.64 -10.96 14.76
N GLN A 106 -13.46 -11.54 14.92
CA GLN A 106 -12.97 -12.07 16.19
C GLN A 106 -12.33 -11.01 17.09
N ASP A 107 -12.05 -9.81 16.57
CA ASP A 107 -11.43 -8.75 17.35
C ASP A 107 -12.32 -8.33 18.53
N CYS A 108 -11.70 -8.13 19.69
CA CYS A 108 -12.30 -7.50 20.84
C CYS A 108 -11.29 -6.57 21.52
N ASP A 109 -11.76 -5.72 22.43
CA ASP A 109 -10.92 -4.69 23.04
C ASP A 109 -9.74 -5.31 23.81
N GLY A 110 -8.51 -4.96 23.39
CA GLY A 110 -7.26 -5.50 23.94
C GLY A 110 -6.85 -6.91 23.45
N LEU A 111 -7.64 -7.57 22.60
CA LEU A 111 -7.35 -8.89 22.05
C LEU A 111 -7.81 -9.02 20.58
N TYR A 112 -6.87 -9.17 19.67
CA TYR A 112 -7.10 -9.03 18.22
C TYR A 112 -6.69 -10.29 17.47
N ALA A 113 -7.38 -10.63 16.40
CA ALA A 113 -7.05 -11.79 15.56
C ALA A 113 -5.67 -11.64 14.94
N THR A 114 -4.90 -12.71 14.85
CA THR A 114 -3.63 -12.70 14.10
C THR A 114 -3.84 -13.02 12.62
N GLY A 115 -5.06 -13.46 12.25
CA GLY A 115 -5.36 -13.99 10.91
C GLY A 115 -4.88 -15.42 10.66
N LYS A 116 -4.19 -16.05 11.63
CA LYS A 116 -3.64 -17.43 11.50
C LYS A 116 -4.35 -18.38 12.44
N ASP A 117 -5.01 -19.40 11.90
CA ASP A 117 -5.53 -20.56 12.64
C ASP A 117 -6.35 -20.20 13.90
N GLY A 118 -7.06 -19.07 13.88
CA GLY A 118 -7.85 -18.56 15.01
C GLY A 118 -7.01 -18.04 16.20
N ALA A 119 -5.69 -17.90 16.04
CA ALA A 119 -4.82 -17.34 17.06
C ALA A 119 -5.07 -15.84 17.23
N MET A 120 -4.98 -15.38 18.48
CA MET A 120 -5.22 -13.99 18.88
C MET A 120 -3.94 -13.40 19.51
N VAL A 121 -3.78 -12.07 19.44
CA VAL A 121 -2.70 -11.31 20.07
C VAL A 121 -3.29 -10.27 21.02
N SER A 122 -2.74 -10.17 22.23
CA SER A 122 -3.12 -9.11 23.17
C SER A 122 -2.21 -7.90 22.99
N LEU A 123 -2.80 -6.71 22.96
CA LEU A 123 -2.06 -5.45 22.88
C LEU A 123 -2.15 -4.70 24.21
N PRO A 124 -1.07 -4.08 24.69
CA PRO A 124 -1.10 -3.31 25.92
C PRO A 124 -1.95 -2.04 25.77
N PRO A 125 -2.53 -1.50 26.85
CA PRO A 125 -3.21 -0.22 26.81
C PRO A 125 -2.33 0.89 26.22
N GLY A 126 -2.88 1.64 25.27
CA GLY A 126 -2.18 2.73 24.57
C GLY A 126 -1.38 2.30 23.33
N ALA A 127 -1.36 1.01 22.98
CA ALA A 127 -0.85 0.55 21.68
C ALA A 127 -1.73 1.06 20.53
N THR A 128 -1.10 1.50 19.44
CA THR A 128 -1.78 1.90 18.20
C THR A 128 -1.98 0.69 17.29
N ASP A 129 -2.67 0.88 16.18
CA ASP A 129 -2.90 -0.10 15.13
C ASP A 129 -1.58 -0.53 14.48
N ALA A 130 -0.52 0.28 14.60
CA ALA A 130 0.83 -0.09 14.18
C ALA A 130 1.37 -1.33 14.90
N SER A 131 0.93 -1.62 16.13
CA SER A 131 1.30 -2.87 16.82
C SER A 131 0.87 -4.14 16.07
N LEU A 132 -0.06 -4.04 15.12
CA LEU A 132 -0.53 -5.15 14.29
C LEU A 132 0.28 -5.37 13.02
N THR A 133 1.34 -4.58 12.75
CA THR A 133 2.26 -4.81 11.61
C THR A 133 2.70 -6.27 11.45
N PRO A 134 3.06 -7.05 12.50
CA PRO A 134 3.49 -8.43 12.30
C PRO A 134 2.40 -9.36 11.74
N TYR A 135 1.14 -8.95 11.82
CA TYR A 135 -0.04 -9.73 11.46
C TYR A 135 -0.85 -9.11 10.32
N HIS A 136 -0.54 -7.89 9.87
CA HIS A 136 -1.43 -7.12 8.97
C HIS A 136 -1.80 -7.88 7.68
N VAL A 137 -0.87 -8.58 7.03
CA VAL A 137 -1.20 -9.35 5.81
C VAL A 137 -2.13 -10.52 6.12
N ASP A 138 -1.87 -11.26 7.19
CA ASP A 138 -2.71 -12.41 7.57
C ASP A 138 -4.09 -11.96 8.05
N ARG A 139 -4.15 -10.85 8.82
CA ARG A 139 -5.40 -10.18 9.21
C ARG A 139 -6.15 -9.67 7.98
N GLY A 140 -5.45 -9.07 7.02
CA GLY A 140 -6.04 -8.62 5.76
C GLY A 140 -6.64 -9.78 4.99
N LYS A 141 -5.97 -10.93 4.93
CA LYS A 141 -6.51 -12.16 4.31
C LYS A 141 -7.77 -12.67 5.02
N LEU A 142 -7.76 -12.69 6.35
CA LEU A 142 -8.94 -13.05 7.14
C LEU A 142 -10.11 -12.11 6.85
N PHE A 143 -9.85 -10.80 6.80
CA PHE A 143 -10.87 -9.81 6.43
C PHE A 143 -11.44 -10.05 5.03
N ILE A 144 -10.60 -10.38 4.05
CA ILE A 144 -11.04 -10.71 2.69
C ILE A 144 -11.96 -11.93 2.68
N ASP A 145 -11.65 -12.99 3.44
CA ASP A 145 -12.52 -14.15 3.57
C ASP A 145 -13.85 -13.80 4.25
N GLU A 146 -13.81 -13.01 5.32
CA GLU A 146 -15.01 -12.58 6.05
C GLU A 146 -15.92 -11.66 5.23
N ARG A 147 -15.35 -10.88 4.32
CA ARG A 147 -16.08 -9.87 3.54
C ARG A 147 -16.52 -10.37 2.17
N PHE A 148 -15.69 -11.17 1.51
CA PHE A 148 -15.86 -11.58 0.11
C PHE A 148 -15.94 -13.09 -0.08
N GLY A 149 -15.80 -13.90 0.98
CA GLY A 149 -15.91 -15.35 0.90
C GLY A 149 -17.23 -15.80 0.26
N GLY A 150 -17.13 -16.59 -0.81
CA GLY A 150 -18.29 -17.09 -1.57
C GLY A 150 -18.99 -16.06 -2.45
N HIS A 151 -18.41 -14.87 -2.65
CA HIS A 151 -18.98 -13.86 -3.55
C HIS A 151 -18.89 -14.29 -5.02
N LYS A 152 -19.91 -13.98 -5.82
CA LYS A 152 -20.02 -14.47 -7.21
C LYS A 152 -19.08 -13.78 -8.20
N LEU A 153 -18.77 -12.50 -7.96
CA LEU A 153 -17.97 -11.66 -8.86
C LEU A 153 -16.58 -11.35 -8.29
N ILE A 154 -16.35 -11.65 -7.01
CA ILE A 154 -15.12 -11.32 -6.30
C ILE A 154 -14.56 -12.62 -5.76
N ASP A 155 -13.43 -13.04 -6.31
CA ASP A 155 -12.65 -14.19 -5.88
C ASP A 155 -11.69 -13.76 -4.76
N ALA A 156 -12.03 -14.18 -3.55
CA ALA A 156 -11.25 -13.93 -2.35
C ALA A 156 -9.83 -14.52 -2.44
N GLU A 157 -9.64 -15.68 -3.09
CA GLU A 157 -8.33 -16.34 -3.16
C GLU A 157 -7.36 -15.55 -4.03
N ILE A 158 -7.83 -14.96 -5.13
CA ILE A 158 -7.01 -14.08 -5.97
C ILE A 158 -6.54 -12.87 -5.16
N ILE A 159 -7.44 -12.23 -4.41
CA ILE A 159 -7.10 -11.06 -3.59
C ILE A 159 -6.10 -11.44 -2.49
N LYS A 160 -6.36 -12.53 -1.75
CA LYS A 160 -5.43 -13.03 -0.72
C LYS A 160 -4.04 -13.33 -1.30
N ARG A 161 -3.97 -13.91 -2.50
CA ARG A 161 -2.70 -14.17 -3.17
C ARG A 161 -1.98 -12.87 -3.54
N ASN A 162 -2.71 -11.86 -3.99
CA ASN A 162 -2.14 -10.57 -4.38
C ASN A 162 -1.56 -9.82 -3.18
N ILE A 163 -2.26 -9.76 -2.05
CA ILE A 163 -1.79 -9.06 -0.85
C ILE A 163 -0.65 -9.80 -0.13
N GLU A 164 -0.42 -11.09 -0.39
CA GLU A 164 0.64 -11.85 0.28
C GLU A 164 2.03 -11.22 0.11
N LEU A 165 2.32 -10.63 -1.05
CA LEU A 165 3.64 -10.05 -1.31
C LEU A 165 3.86 -8.67 -0.70
N THR A 166 2.87 -8.06 -0.04
CA THR A 166 3.06 -6.77 0.67
C THR A 166 3.67 -6.94 2.06
N ARG A 167 4.00 -8.18 2.47
CA ARG A 167 4.77 -8.42 3.69
C ARG A 167 6.10 -7.68 3.64
N PHE A 168 6.35 -6.86 4.66
CA PHE A 168 7.62 -6.19 4.85
C PHE A 168 8.23 -6.49 6.23
N PRO A 169 9.54 -6.81 6.33
CA PRO A 169 10.51 -6.97 5.24
C PRO A 169 10.18 -8.17 4.33
N VAL A 170 10.51 -8.06 3.04
CA VAL A 170 10.22 -9.11 2.05
C VAL A 170 10.86 -10.44 2.50
N PRO A 171 10.08 -11.52 2.68
CA PRO A 171 10.61 -12.84 3.00
C PRO A 171 11.65 -13.31 1.97
N LYS A 172 12.70 -13.99 2.42
CA LYS A 172 13.84 -14.41 1.57
C LYS A 172 13.56 -15.67 0.72
N ASP A 173 12.31 -16.13 0.65
CA ASP A 173 11.95 -17.34 -0.10
C ASP A 173 11.84 -17.08 -1.63
N SER A 174 11.63 -18.15 -2.40
CA SER A 174 11.53 -18.09 -3.86
C SER A 174 10.24 -17.43 -4.35
N ASP A 175 9.13 -17.59 -3.63
CA ASP A 175 7.80 -17.16 -4.06
C ASP A 175 7.70 -15.63 -4.02
N HIS A 176 8.41 -15.00 -3.09
CA HIS A 176 8.51 -13.55 -2.98
C HIS A 176 9.46 -12.91 -4.00
N ARG A 177 10.07 -13.65 -4.93
CA ARG A 177 10.90 -13.06 -6.01
C ARG A 177 10.11 -12.61 -7.24
N ALA A 178 8.83 -12.96 -7.34
CA ALA A 178 8.02 -12.61 -8.50
C ALA A 178 7.78 -11.10 -8.60
N THR A 179 8.07 -10.52 -9.77
CA THR A 179 7.95 -9.06 -10.02
C THR A 179 6.95 -8.72 -11.13
N ILE A 180 6.53 -9.70 -11.94
CA ILE A 180 5.69 -9.47 -13.13
C ILE A 180 4.23 -9.91 -12.97
N ASN A 181 3.94 -10.80 -12.02
CA ASN A 181 2.58 -11.26 -11.78
C ASN A 181 1.81 -10.23 -10.92
N TYR A 182 0.48 -10.39 -10.82
CA TYR A 182 -0.35 -9.45 -10.06
C TYR A 182 0.10 -9.26 -8.60
N PRO A 183 0.46 -10.29 -7.82
CA PRO A 183 1.03 -10.09 -6.49
C PRO A 183 2.31 -9.24 -6.50
N GLY A 184 3.21 -9.48 -7.46
CA GLY A 184 4.46 -8.72 -7.60
C GLY A 184 4.20 -7.25 -7.93
N LEU A 185 3.21 -6.98 -8.78
CA LEU A 185 2.80 -5.62 -9.13
C LEU A 185 2.07 -4.90 -7.99
N VAL A 186 1.29 -5.62 -7.16
CA VAL A 186 0.68 -5.06 -5.94
C VAL A 186 1.79 -4.61 -4.97
N ARG A 187 2.78 -5.47 -4.70
CA ARG A 187 3.95 -5.07 -3.90
C ARG A 187 4.68 -3.88 -4.53
N ALA A 188 4.88 -3.88 -5.84
CA ALA A 188 5.57 -2.77 -6.49
C ALA A 188 4.79 -1.45 -6.36
N ALA A 189 3.47 -1.50 -6.45
CA ALA A 189 2.60 -0.34 -6.25
C ALA A 189 2.64 0.17 -4.81
N ASP A 190 2.67 -0.73 -3.82
CA ASP A 190 2.86 -0.39 -2.41
C ASP A 190 4.18 0.38 -2.19
N LEU A 191 5.30 -0.22 -2.61
CA LEU A 191 6.62 0.40 -2.49
C LEU A 191 6.74 1.72 -3.26
N ILE A 192 6.26 1.80 -4.51
CA ILE A 192 6.30 3.04 -5.29
C ILE A 192 5.34 4.08 -4.71
N GLY A 193 4.15 3.69 -4.27
CA GLY A 193 3.13 4.58 -3.66
C GLY A 193 3.66 5.27 -2.42
N GLN A 194 4.35 4.53 -1.55
CA GLN A 194 5.08 5.07 -0.41
C GLN A 194 6.18 6.07 -0.85
N LEU A 195 7.09 5.65 -1.73
CA LEU A 195 8.32 6.40 -2.02
C LEU A 195 8.12 7.58 -2.99
N SER A 196 7.04 7.56 -3.78
CA SER A 196 6.67 8.63 -4.72
C SER A 196 5.75 9.70 -4.10
N ASP A 197 5.35 9.54 -2.84
CA ASP A 197 4.59 10.55 -2.12
C ASP A 197 5.38 11.88 -2.07
N PRO A 198 4.83 13.00 -2.59
CA PRO A 198 5.49 14.31 -2.55
C PRO A 198 5.83 14.77 -1.13
N ARG A 199 5.10 14.27 -0.12
CA ARG A 199 5.31 14.55 1.30
C ARG A 199 6.01 13.41 2.05
N TYR A 200 6.50 12.38 1.35
CA TYR A 200 7.08 11.19 1.97
C TYR A 200 8.09 11.54 3.05
N LEU A 201 9.03 12.42 2.70
CA LEU A 201 10.16 12.78 3.55
C LEU A 201 9.75 13.63 4.77
N GLN A 202 8.58 14.27 4.74
CA GLN A 202 7.95 14.95 5.89
C GLN A 202 7.22 13.95 6.79
N LYS A 203 6.72 12.84 6.23
CA LYS A 203 6.01 11.76 6.94
C LYS A 203 6.93 10.70 7.54
N ILE A 204 8.24 10.76 7.29
CA ILE A 204 9.23 9.82 7.87
C ILE A 204 9.12 9.71 9.39
N SER A 205 8.78 10.79 10.09
CA SER A 205 8.59 10.76 11.55
C SER A 205 7.43 9.85 11.96
N ALA A 206 6.32 9.84 11.21
CA ALA A 206 5.20 8.95 11.46
C ALA A 206 5.63 7.48 11.31
N LEU A 207 6.28 7.15 10.20
CA LEU A 207 6.78 5.79 9.93
C LEU A 207 7.82 5.35 10.99
N PHE A 208 8.69 6.26 11.42
CA PHE A 208 9.67 5.97 12.48
C PHE A 208 8.99 5.56 13.79
N TYR A 209 7.90 6.21 14.19
CA TYR A 209 7.22 5.86 15.44
C TYR A 209 6.44 4.54 15.35
N GLU A 210 5.91 4.19 14.19
CA GLU A 210 5.36 2.84 13.99
C GLU A 210 6.46 1.76 14.05
N PHE A 211 7.64 2.05 13.49
CA PHE A 211 8.80 1.17 13.63
C PHE A 211 9.32 1.09 15.07
N GLU A 212 9.13 2.13 15.87
CA GLU A 212 9.47 2.11 17.29
C GLU A 212 8.54 1.17 18.05
N GLU A 213 7.22 1.29 17.81
CA GLU A 213 6.19 0.50 18.47
C GLU A 213 6.35 -1.00 18.20
N THR A 214 6.72 -1.36 16.97
CA THR A 214 6.97 -2.76 16.57
C THR A 214 8.37 -3.27 16.93
N GLY A 215 9.26 -2.39 17.43
CA GLY A 215 10.66 -2.71 17.70
C GLY A 215 11.55 -2.83 16.45
N ALA A 216 11.03 -2.51 15.26
CA ALA A 216 11.78 -2.52 14.00
C ALA A 216 12.96 -1.55 14.04
N ASN A 217 12.83 -0.38 14.68
CA ASN A 217 13.94 0.58 14.82
C ASN A 217 15.17 -0.04 15.49
N LYS A 218 14.98 -0.85 16.53
CA LYS A 218 16.09 -1.53 17.23
C LYS A 218 16.80 -2.51 16.31
N THR A 219 16.05 -3.26 15.51
CA THR A 219 16.57 -4.22 14.52
C THR A 219 17.32 -3.53 13.40
N LEU A 220 16.84 -2.37 12.95
CA LEU A 220 17.42 -1.58 11.86
C LEU A 220 18.53 -0.62 12.32
N GLY A 221 18.69 -0.43 13.63
CA GLY A 221 19.67 0.47 14.22
C GLY A 221 19.28 1.95 14.17
N TYR A 222 17.99 2.27 14.03
CA TYR A 222 17.49 3.65 14.00
C TYR A 222 17.22 4.15 15.42
N ARG A 223 17.68 5.38 15.72
CA ARG A 223 17.56 6.04 17.02
C ARG A 223 16.66 7.27 16.98
N HIS A 224 16.55 7.90 15.82
CA HIS A 224 15.66 9.03 15.58
C HIS A 224 15.17 9.07 14.12
N PRO A 225 14.10 9.81 13.79
CA PRO A 225 13.58 9.89 12.41
C PRO A 225 14.62 10.26 11.33
N GLY A 226 15.66 11.01 11.71
CA GLY A 226 16.77 11.33 10.82
C GLY A 226 17.54 10.11 10.30
N ASP A 227 17.60 9.01 11.05
CA ASP A 227 18.32 7.79 10.64
C ASP A 227 17.54 7.07 9.53
N LEU A 228 16.22 7.01 9.66
CA LEU A 228 15.34 6.46 8.63
C LEU A 228 15.45 7.28 7.34
N ARG A 229 15.51 8.62 7.46
CA ARG A 229 15.75 9.52 6.33
C ARG A 229 17.10 9.27 5.66
N GLN A 230 18.18 9.22 6.43
CA GLN A 230 19.54 9.03 5.88
C GLN A 230 19.70 7.67 5.19
N ASN A 231 18.99 6.64 5.66
CA ASN A 231 19.01 5.32 5.04
C ASN A 231 18.06 5.18 3.83
N TYR A 232 17.26 6.19 3.52
CA TYR A 232 16.26 6.13 2.46
C TYR A 232 16.81 5.74 1.08
N SER A 233 17.90 6.37 0.62
CA SER A 233 18.49 6.06 -0.70
C SER A 233 19.05 4.64 -0.76
N ARG A 234 19.70 4.20 0.32
CA ARG A 234 20.19 2.82 0.46
C ARG A 234 19.04 1.81 0.48
N PHE A 235 17.95 2.13 1.17
CA PHE A 235 16.73 1.33 1.19
C PHE A 235 16.09 1.25 -0.20
N TYR A 236 16.02 2.37 -0.92
CA TYR A 236 15.54 2.41 -2.28
C TYR A 236 16.34 1.45 -3.18
N TRP A 237 17.66 1.62 -3.28
CA TRP A 237 18.47 0.84 -4.23
C TRP A 237 18.57 -0.64 -3.89
N ASN A 238 18.69 -0.98 -2.60
CA ASN A 238 18.93 -2.37 -2.19
C ASN A 238 17.66 -3.12 -1.78
N GLY A 239 16.66 -2.40 -1.26
CA GLY A 239 15.44 -2.97 -0.69
C GLY A 239 14.22 -2.86 -1.61
N VAL A 240 14.17 -1.85 -2.48
CA VAL A 240 12.99 -1.58 -3.33
C VAL A 240 13.26 -1.80 -4.81
N TYR A 241 14.30 -1.20 -5.36
CA TYR A 241 14.60 -1.19 -6.80
C TYR A 241 14.51 -2.59 -7.44
N PRO A 242 15.05 -3.67 -6.84
CA PRO A 242 14.95 -5.03 -7.41
C PRO A 242 13.51 -5.53 -7.63
N TYR A 243 12.52 -4.97 -6.94
CA TYR A 243 11.12 -5.40 -7.02
C TYR A 243 10.23 -4.53 -7.89
N ILE A 244 10.71 -3.36 -8.34
CA ILE A 244 9.87 -2.36 -9.00
C ILE A 244 10.21 -2.09 -10.47
N GLN A 245 11.28 -2.69 -11.01
CA GLN A 245 11.78 -2.38 -12.36
C GLN A 245 10.70 -2.53 -13.44
N GLU A 246 9.92 -3.60 -13.39
CA GLU A 246 8.83 -3.84 -14.34
C GLU A 246 7.67 -2.85 -14.15
N ALA A 247 7.29 -2.56 -12.91
CA ALA A 247 6.28 -1.54 -12.61
C ALA A 247 6.69 -0.15 -13.12
N LEU A 248 7.97 0.24 -12.96
CA LEU A 248 8.51 1.49 -13.53
C LEU A 248 8.39 1.52 -15.06
N SER A 249 8.65 0.38 -15.72
CA SER A 249 8.54 0.30 -17.17
C SER A 249 7.09 0.44 -17.66
N TYR A 250 6.10 -0.07 -16.91
CA TYR A 250 4.68 0.17 -17.17
C TYR A 250 4.26 1.62 -16.92
N LEU A 251 4.67 2.20 -15.79
CA LEU A 251 4.38 3.60 -15.45
C LEU A 251 4.93 4.57 -16.52
N GLY A 252 6.06 4.23 -17.16
CA GLY A 252 6.63 5.02 -18.24
C GLY A 252 5.75 5.17 -19.50
N LEU A 253 4.64 4.44 -19.59
CA LEU A 253 3.73 4.46 -20.73
C LEU A 253 2.59 5.46 -20.61
N THR A 254 2.28 5.95 -19.40
CA THR A 254 1.21 6.93 -19.18
C THR A 254 1.78 8.28 -18.73
N GLN A 255 1.02 9.37 -18.92
CA GLN A 255 1.47 10.70 -18.47
C GLN A 255 1.47 10.78 -16.94
N GLU A 256 0.43 10.24 -16.33
CA GLU A 256 0.31 10.11 -14.87
C GLU A 256 1.43 9.25 -14.29
N GLY A 257 1.75 8.11 -14.92
CA GLY A 257 2.83 7.23 -14.50
C GLY A 257 4.22 7.88 -14.59
N LYS A 258 4.49 8.68 -15.63
CA LYS A 258 5.73 9.48 -15.72
C LYS A 258 5.85 10.49 -14.57
N GLN A 259 4.75 11.09 -14.14
CA GLN A 259 4.76 12.00 -12.99
C GLN A 259 5.06 11.25 -11.68
N ILE A 260 4.51 10.05 -11.49
CA ILE A 260 4.81 9.18 -10.35
C ILE A 260 6.32 8.86 -10.30
N ILE A 261 6.89 8.46 -11.45
CA ILE A 261 8.33 8.18 -11.57
C ILE A 261 9.16 9.43 -11.23
N ALA A 262 8.76 10.60 -11.73
CA ALA A 262 9.46 11.85 -11.45
C ALA A 262 9.46 12.17 -9.95
N ASN A 263 8.33 12.00 -9.26
CA ASN A 263 8.24 12.22 -7.81
C ASN A 263 9.10 11.22 -7.03
N LEU A 264 9.07 9.93 -7.41
CA LEU A 264 9.91 8.89 -6.82
C LEU A 264 11.39 9.27 -6.89
N TYR A 265 11.88 9.60 -8.09
CA TYR A 265 13.27 9.97 -8.28
C TYR A 265 13.64 11.30 -7.64
N ALA A 266 12.72 12.27 -7.59
CA ALA A 266 12.96 13.53 -6.89
C ALA A 266 13.20 13.31 -5.38
N ASN A 267 12.45 12.40 -4.75
CA ASN A 267 12.67 12.05 -3.34
C ASN A 267 14.02 11.35 -3.13
N VAL A 268 14.38 10.39 -3.99
CA VAL A 268 15.69 9.69 -3.95
C VAL A 268 16.83 10.70 -4.11
N PHE A 269 16.77 11.50 -5.17
CA PHE A 269 17.76 12.51 -5.47
C PHE A 269 17.95 13.51 -4.32
N ARG A 270 16.84 14.00 -3.73
CA ARG A 270 16.91 14.94 -2.61
C ARG A 270 17.70 14.38 -1.43
N VAL A 271 17.44 13.14 -1.02
CA VAL A 271 18.15 12.54 0.11
C VAL A 271 19.62 12.27 -0.21
N GLU A 272 19.92 11.79 -1.43
CA GLU A 272 21.31 11.53 -1.86
C GLU A 272 22.18 12.79 -1.83
N HIS A 273 21.60 13.97 -2.06
CA HIS A 273 22.33 15.24 -2.15
C HIS A 273 22.23 16.12 -0.90
N GLU A 274 21.46 15.71 0.13
CA GLU A 274 21.32 16.48 1.37
C GLU A 274 22.64 16.64 2.14
N GLN A 275 23.50 15.62 2.11
CA GLN A 275 24.79 15.66 2.80
C GLN A 275 25.81 16.60 2.14
N SER A 276 25.74 16.78 0.82
CA SER A 276 26.60 17.69 0.08
C SER A 276 26.33 19.16 0.41
N SER A 277 25.07 19.51 0.75
CA SER A 277 24.69 20.88 1.09
C SER A 277 25.08 21.29 2.52
N SER A 278 25.12 20.36 3.47
CA SER A 278 25.55 20.63 4.86
C SER A 278 27.03 20.97 5.00
N GLN A 279 27.89 20.56 4.06
CA GLN A 279 29.32 20.93 4.06
C GLN A 279 29.60 22.31 3.46
N LEU A 280 28.69 22.84 2.62
CA LEU A 280 28.82 24.16 1.99
C LEU A 280 28.35 25.31 2.90
N GLY A 281 27.58 25.03 3.95
CA GLY A 281 27.11 26.04 4.93
C GLY A 281 27.99 26.18 6.17
N ALA A 282 29.10 25.44 6.26
CA ALA A 282 30.03 25.43 7.39
C ALA A 282 31.43 25.97 7.02
N ALA A 283 31.58 26.58 5.84
CA ALA A 283 32.78 27.28 5.39
C ALA A 283 32.50 28.79 5.31
#